data_AF-A7REY2-F1
#
_entry.id   AF-A7REY2-F1
#
_cell.length_a   1.000
_cell.length_b   1.000
_cell.length_c   1.000
_cell.angle_alpha   90.00
_cell.angle_beta   90.00
_cell.angle_gamma   90.00
#
_symmetry.space_group_name_H-M   'P 1'
#
loop_
_entity.id
_entity.type
_entity.pdbx_description
1 polymer ?
#
loop_
_entity_poly.entity_id
_entity_poly.type
_entity_poly.pdbx_seq_one_letter_code
_entity_poly.pdbx_strand_id
1 'polypeptide(L)'
;QDILAWGVDDVCKFILSLTGVPEVVAEFREHSIDGQSLILLQEEHLLNRMGIKLGPALKIKAHIRKILEKLQSSQENNDSTEST
;
A
#
# COMPACT_ATOMS: atom_id res chain seq x y z
N GLN A 1 -12.20 4.48 0.89
CA GLN A 1 -11.45 5.01 2.03
C GLN A 1 -10.16 5.61 1.48
N ASP A 2 -9.77 6.79 1.94
CA ASP A 2 -8.46 7.36 1.59
C ASP A 2 -7.36 6.53 2.26
N ILE A 3 -6.47 5.94 1.45
CA ILE A 3 -5.36 5.12 1.94
C ILE A 3 -4.34 5.98 2.70
N LEU A 4 -4.23 7.27 2.39
CA LEU A 4 -3.30 8.17 3.07
C LEU A 4 -3.72 8.48 4.51
N ALA A 5 -4.99 8.25 4.84
CA ALA A 5 -5.53 8.39 6.18
C ALA A 5 -5.41 7.10 7.03
N TRP A 6 -4.87 6.02 6.48
CA TRP A 6 -4.74 4.76 7.21
C TRP A 6 -3.68 4.84 8.29
N GLY A 7 -4.05 4.41 9.50
CA GLY A 7 -3.08 4.12 10.55
C GLY A 7 -2.44 2.74 10.37
N VAL A 8 -1.47 2.43 11.23
CA VAL A 8 -0.76 1.14 11.26
C VAL A 8 -1.73 -0.05 11.36
N ASP A 9 -2.81 0.08 12.14
CA ASP A 9 -3.79 -1.00 12.30
C ASP A 9 -4.59 -1.29 11.03
N ASP A 10 -4.93 -0.26 10.25
CA ASP A 10 -5.63 -0.41 8.97
C ASP A 10 -4.73 -1.08 7.94
N VAL A 11 -3.45 -0.66 7.89
CA VAL A 11 -2.42 -1.31 7.07
C VAL A 11 -2.26 -2.78 7.47
N CYS A 12 -2.18 -3.09 8.76
CA CYS A 12 -2.05 -4.47 9.23
C CYS A 12 -3.24 -5.35 8.79
N LYS A 13 -4.48 -4.86 8.94
CA LYS A 13 -5.68 -5.57 8.48
C LYS A 13 -5.66 -5.81 6.98
N PHE A 14 -5.23 -4.80 6.21
CA PHE A 14 -5.09 -4.90 4.77
C PHE A 14 -4.04 -5.95 4.37
N ILE A 15 -2.84 -5.90 4.95
CA ILE A 15 -1.78 -6.87 4.66
C ILE A 15 -2.21 -8.29 5.03
N LEU A 16 -2.87 -8.47 6.18
CA LEU A 16 -3.43 -9.77 6.57
C LEU A 16 -4.41 -10.30 5.53
N SER A 17 -5.30 -9.44 5.03
CA SER A 17 -6.29 -9.82 4.00
C SER A 17 -5.64 -10.20 2.65
N LEU A 18 -4.48 -9.62 2.33
CA LEU A 18 -3.75 -9.89 1.09
C LEU A 18 -2.91 -11.16 1.14
N THR A 19 -2.21 -11.38 2.25
CA THR A 19 -1.22 -12.45 2.37
C THR A 19 -1.78 -13.68 3.05
N GLY A 20 -2.68 -13.51 4.02
CA GLY A 20 -3.10 -14.56 4.96
C GLY A 20 -1.99 -15.00 5.91
N VAL A 21 -0.88 -14.27 6.00
CA VAL A 21 0.34 -14.66 6.72
C VAL A 21 0.60 -13.66 7.86
N PRO A 22 0.34 -14.03 9.13
CA PRO A 22 0.52 -13.15 10.29
C PRO A 22 1.94 -12.62 10.47
N GLU A 23 2.96 -13.39 10.08
CA GLU A 23 4.37 -12.99 10.17
C GLU A 23 4.64 -11.76 9.31
N VAL A 24 4.02 -11.67 8.12
CA VAL A 24 4.14 -10.48 7.26
C VAL A 24 3.48 -9.27 7.91
N VAL A 25 2.40 -9.47 8.67
CA VAL A 25 1.71 -8.39 9.40
C VAL A 25 2.58 -7.87 10.56
N ALA A 26 3.29 -8.77 11.24
CA ALA A 26 4.20 -8.41 12.33
C ALA A 26 5.28 -7.44 11.84
N GLU A 27 5.90 -7.70 10.69
CA GLU A 27 6.90 -6.82 10.08
C GLU A 27 6.35 -5.41 9.80
N PHE A 28 5.13 -5.30 9.24
CA PHE A 28 4.50 -4.00 8.98
C PHE A 28 4.20 -3.23 10.26
N ARG A 29 3.81 -3.94 11.33
CA ARG A 29 3.57 -3.32 12.64
C ARG A 29 4.87 -2.88 13.31
N GLU A 30 5.90 -3.73 13.29
CA GLU A 30 7.21 -3.45 13.88
C GLU A 30 7.85 -2.21 13.24
N HIS A 31 7.78 -2.10 11.92
CA HIS A 31 8.26 -0.93 11.19
C HIS A 31 7.30 0.26 11.17
N SER A 32 6.19 0.19 11.91
CA SER A 32 5.19 1.27 12.02
C SER A 32 4.69 1.79 10.66
N ILE A 33 4.45 0.87 9.72
CA ILE A 33 4.00 1.23 8.37
C ILE A 33 2.54 1.69 8.42
N ASP A 34 2.33 2.99 8.21
CA ASP A 34 1.04 3.63 8.01
C ASP A 34 0.71 3.80 6.51
N GLY A 35 -0.44 4.41 6.20
CA GLY A 35 -0.89 4.62 4.83
C GLY A 35 0.05 5.45 3.96
N GLN A 36 0.69 6.46 4.55
CA GLN A 36 1.67 7.30 3.86
C GLN A 36 2.95 6.53 3.56
N SER A 37 3.45 5.76 4.52
CA SER A 37 4.65 4.93 4.34
C SER A 37 4.40 3.77 3.37
N LEU A 38 3.19 3.19 3.40
CA LEU A 38 2.79 2.06 2.56
C LEU A 38 2.95 2.37 1.06
N ILE A 39 2.55 3.56 0.62
CA ILE A 39 2.66 3.95 -0.79
C ILE A 39 4.10 4.21 -1.24
N LEU A 40 5.02 4.45 -0.31
CA LEU A 40 6.44 4.68 -0.57
C LEU A 40 7.26 3.39 -0.57
N LEU A 41 6.67 2.24 -0.22
CA LEU A 41 7.40 0.97 -0.14
C LEU A 41 7.97 0.56 -1.50
N GLN A 42 9.27 0.32 -1.51
CA GLN A 42 10.01 -0.27 -2.62
C GLN A 42 10.18 -1.78 -2.41
N GLU A 43 10.50 -2.50 -3.48
CA GLU A 43 10.68 -3.95 -3.41
C GLU A 43 11.83 -4.34 -2.46
N GLU A 44 12.91 -3.57 -2.45
CA GLU A 44 14.03 -3.73 -1.50
C GLU A 44 13.58 -3.68 -0.04
N HIS A 45 12.63 -2.82 0.31
CA HIS A 45 12.16 -2.71 1.70
C HIS A 45 11.47 -3.99 2.15
N LEU A 46 10.67 -4.60 1.27
CA LEU A 46 9.98 -5.85 1.57
C LEU A 46 10.95 -7.02 1.65
N LEU A 47 11.83 -7.16 0.65
CA LEU A 47 12.71 -8.33 0.54
C LEU A 47 13.87 -8.28 1.54
N ASN A 48 14.55 -7.15 1.64
CA ASN A 48 15.82 -7.04 2.36
C ASN A 48 15.64 -6.52 3.79
N ARG A 49 14.77 -5.53 4.01
CA ARG A 49 14.59 -4.92 5.35
C ARG A 49 13.62 -5.73 6.21
N MET A 50 12.52 -6.19 5.63
CA MET A 50 11.46 -6.95 6.33
C MET A 50 11.58 -8.47 6.15
N GLY A 51 12.56 -8.95 5.37
CA GLY A 51 12.74 -10.39 5.13
C GLY A 51 11.53 -11.10 4.49
N ILE A 52 10.62 -10.36 3.86
CA ILE A 52 9.40 -10.92 3.28
C ILE A 52 9.77 -11.69 2.00
N LYS A 53 9.27 -12.91 1.88
CA LYS A 53 9.52 -13.75 0.70
C LYS A 53 8.96 -13.09 -0.57
N LEU A 54 9.60 -13.40 -1.71
CA LEU A 54 9.25 -12.86 -3.02
C LEU A 54 7.76 -12.97 -3.36
N GLY A 55 7.13 -14.13 -3.11
CA GLY A 55 5.71 -14.34 -3.41
C GLY A 55 4.78 -13.32 -2.75
N PRO A 56 4.75 -13.22 -1.40
CA PRO A 56 4.01 -12.17 -0.69
C PRO A 56 4.41 -10.74 -1.11
N ALA A 57 5.70 -10.46 -1.29
CA ALA A 57 6.18 -9.13 -1.68
C ALA A 57 5.59 -8.68 -3.04
N LEU A 58 5.58 -9.57 -4.04
CA LEU A 58 4.97 -9.30 -5.34
C LEU A 58 3.47 -9.04 -5.24
N LYS A 59 2.73 -9.82 -4.42
CA LYS A 59 1.29 -9.62 -4.21
C LYS A 59 0.97 -8.26 -3.59
N ILE A 60 1.77 -7.84 -2.60
CA ILE A 60 1.64 -6.53 -1.93
C ILE A 60 1.91 -5.40 -2.94
N LYS A 61 3.04 -5.45 -3.66
CA LYS A 61 3.41 -4.42 -4.65
C LYS A 61 2.38 -4.29 -5.77
N ALA A 62 1.83 -5.40 -6.26
CA ALA A 62 0.79 -5.38 -7.28
C ALA A 62 -0.48 -4.67 -6.80
N HIS A 63 -0.88 -4.86 -5.54
CA HIS A 63 -2.06 -4.19 -4.99
C HIS A 63 -1.82 -2.70 -4.72
N ILE A 64 -0.66 -2.33 -4.15
CA ILE A 64 -0.30 -0.92 -3.93
C ILE A 64 -0.31 -0.15 -5.26
N ARG A 65 0.26 -0.74 -6.32
CA ARG A 65 0.27 -0.12 -7.67
C ARG A 65 -1.15 0.17 -8.17
N LYS A 66 -2.06 -0.80 -8.07
CA LYS A 66 -3.48 -0.62 -8.46
C LYS A 66 -4.18 0.49 -7.68
N ILE A 67 -3.80 0.70 -6.41
CA ILE A 67 -4.36 1.79 -5.59
C ILE A 67 -3.82 3.13 -6.06
N LEU A 68 -2.51 3.22 -6.34
CA LEU A 68 -1.88 4.44 -6.85
C LEU A 68 -2.43 4.86 -8.23
N GLU A 69 -2.62 3.92 -9.14
CA GLU A 69 -3.22 4.17 -10.46
C GLU A 69 -4.63 4.80 -10.34
N LYS A 70 -5.43 4.35 -9.36
CA LYS A 70 -6.77 4.90 -9.09
C LYS A 70 -6.71 6.30 -8.48
N LEU A 71 -5.71 6.59 -7.65
CA LEU A 71 -5.52 7.92 -7.08
C LEU A 71 -5.12 8.93 -8.17
N GLN A 72 -4.27 8.52 -9.12
CA GLN A 72 -3.83 9.35 -10.24
C GLN A 72 -4.97 9.63 -11.24
N SER A 73 -5.78 8.63 -11.57
CA SER A 73 -6.93 8.82 -12.47
C SER A 73 -8.08 9.65 -11.88
N SER A 74 -8.09 9.84 -10.55
CA SER A 74 -9.06 10.70 -9.86
C SER A 74 -8.68 12.19 -9.89
N GLN A 75 -7.49 12.55 -10.39
CA GLN A 75 -7.06 13.95 -10.51
C GLN A 75 -7.22 14.54 -11.93
N GLU A 76 -7.45 13.70 -12.96
CA GLU A 76 -7.58 14.16 -14.36
C GLU A 76 -9.02 14.50 -14.78
N ASN A 77 -10.03 14.21 -13.97
CA ASN A 77 -11.46 14.41 -14.33
C ASN A 77 -12.08 15.75 -13.87
N ASN A 78 -11.28 16.69 -13.35
CA ASN A 78 -11.78 17.97 -12.81
C ASN A 78 -11.33 19.21 -13.60
N ASP A 79 -10.66 19.07 -14.76
CA ASP A 79 -10.16 20.22 -15.55
C ASP A 79 -10.88 20.41 -16.89
N SER A 80 -12.18 20.09 -16.98
CA SER A 80 -12.93 20.21 -18.23
C SER A 80 -14.38 20.62 -18.06
N THR A 81 -14.68 21.59 -17.20
CA THR A 81 -15.97 22.32 -17.24
C THR A 81 -15.83 23.76 -16.76
N GLU A 82 -15.11 24.61 -17.50
CA GLU A 82 -15.40 26.04 -17.51
C GLU A 82 -14.89 26.69 -18.80
N SER A 83 -15.71 26.63 -19.86
CA SER A 83 -15.68 27.55 -21.01
C SER A 83 -16.90 27.28 -21.90
N THR A 84 -17.99 27.99 -21.64
CA THR A 84 -18.96 28.39 -22.67
C THR A 84 -19.46 29.78 -22.32
#